data_AF-A0A0D1YNJ4-F1
#
_entry.id   AF-A0A0D1YNJ4-F1
#
_cell.length_a   1.000
_cell.length_b   1.000
_cell.length_c   1.000
_cell.angle_alpha   90.00
_cell.angle_beta   90.00
_cell.angle_gamma   90.00
#
_symmetry.space_group_name_H-M   'P 1'
#
loop_
_entity.id
_entity.type
_entity.pdbx_description
1 polymer ?
#
loop_
_entity_poly.entity_id
_entity_poly.type
_entity_poly.pdbx_seq_one_letter_code
_entity_poly.pdbx_strand_id
1 'polypeptide(L)'
;MERNLSLQYVDLIMTELDRANSIITEFLNLARKKANDKTLQQLNDIVEALFPLIQAEALLTDKYVSLELEECPELYLDEKEIHQLILNLALNGLMVPF
;
A
#
# COMPACT_ATOMS: atom_id res chain seq x y z
N MET A 1 9.22 -40.50 3.40
CA MET A 1 8.21 -39.61 3.99
C MET A 1 8.85 -38.44 4.76
N GLU A 2 10.07 -38.58 5.32
CA GLU A 2 10.76 -37.52 6.09
C GLU A 2 11.27 -36.32 5.29
N ARG A 3 11.54 -36.46 3.98
CA ARG A 3 12.14 -35.39 3.15
C ARG A 3 11.21 -34.21 2.84
N ASN A 4 9.89 -34.37 3.02
CA ASN A 4 8.90 -33.30 2.79
C ASN A 4 8.69 -32.40 4.01
N LEU A 5 8.85 -32.93 5.24
CA LEU A 5 8.76 -32.13 6.45
C LEU A 5 9.86 -31.05 6.47
N SER A 6 11.09 -31.40 6.10
CA SER A 6 12.21 -30.45 6.10
C SER A 6 12.01 -29.28 5.14
N LEU A 7 11.39 -29.51 3.99
CA LEU A 7 11.11 -28.45 3.01
C LEU A 7 10.01 -27.52 3.51
N GLN A 8 8.94 -28.05 4.09
CA GLN A 8 7.89 -27.23 4.72
C GLN A 8 8.43 -26.40 5.88
N TYR A 9 9.36 -26.95 6.67
CA TYR A 9 10.04 -26.18 7.73
C TYR A 9 10.94 -25.07 7.16
N VAL A 10 11.65 -25.34 6.06
CA VAL A 10 12.45 -24.31 5.38
C VAL A 10 11.55 -23.20 4.82
N ASP A 11 10.45 -23.53 4.17
CA ASP A 11 9.50 -22.55 3.63
C ASP A 11 8.84 -21.72 4.74
N LEU A 12 8.49 -22.35 5.87
CA LEU A 12 8.00 -21.64 7.05
C LEU A 12 9.05 -20.68 7.61
N ILE A 13 10.30 -21.13 7.75
CA ILE A 13 11.40 -20.29 8.24
C ILE A 13 11.66 -19.12 7.28
N MET A 14 11.62 -19.36 5.97
CA MET A 14 11.76 -18.30 4.96
C MET A 14 10.62 -17.28 5.07
N THR A 15 9.38 -17.75 5.20
CA THR A 15 8.20 -16.88 5.37
C THR A 15 8.31 -16.02 6.64
N GLU A 16 8.77 -16.59 7.75
CA GLU A 16 8.96 -15.85 9.00
C GLU A 16 10.16 -14.88 8.93
N LEU A 17 11.20 -15.20 8.17
CA LEU A 17 12.31 -14.28 7.87
C LEU A 17 11.84 -13.08 7.03
N ASP A 18 11.04 -13.32 5.99
CA ASP A 18 10.46 -12.26 5.16
C ASP A 18 9.52 -11.37 5.99
N ARG A 19 8.72 -11.98 6.86
CA ARG A 19 7.86 -11.26 7.81
C ARG A 19 8.68 -10.39 8.78
N ALA A 20 9.76 -10.94 9.35
CA ALA A 20 10.65 -10.19 10.23
C ALA A 20 11.31 -9.02 9.50
N ASN A 21 11.76 -9.23 8.26
CA ASN A 21 12.30 -8.16 7.41
C ASN A 21 11.27 -7.06 7.11
N SER A 22 10.02 -7.44 6.85
CA SER A 22 8.93 -6.48 6.63
C SER A 22 8.69 -5.62 7.86
N ILE A 23 8.56 -6.23 9.05
CA ILE A 23 8.35 -5.53 10.33
C ILE A 23 9.53 -4.60 10.65
N ILE A 24 10.77 -5.06 10.45
CA ILE A 24 11.97 -4.24 10.69
C ILE A 24 11.99 -3.05 9.72
N THR A 25 11.66 -3.27 8.45
CA THR A 25 11.61 -2.20 7.45
C THR A 25 10.56 -1.15 7.81
N GLU A 26 9.37 -1.58 8.20
CA GLU A 26 8.30 -0.69 8.66
C GLU A 26 8.73 0.08 9.92
N PHE A 27 9.33 -0.59 10.90
CA PHE A 27 9.83 0.05 12.11
C PHE A 27 10.95 1.07 11.83
N LEU A 28 11.88 0.75 10.94
CA LEU A 28 12.94 1.68 10.52
C LEU A 28 12.39 2.87 9.74
N ASN A 29 11.33 2.66 8.95
CA ASN A 29 10.63 3.74 8.26
C ASN A 29 9.92 4.67 9.27
N LEU A 30 9.30 4.11 10.32
CA LEU A 30 8.72 4.90 11.42
C LEU A 30 9.79 5.67 12.22
N ALA A 31 10.95 5.07 12.45
CA ALA A 31 12.05 5.67 13.22
C ALA A 31 12.83 6.73 12.42
N ARG A 32 12.89 6.59 11.10
CA ARG A 32 13.32 7.67 10.21
C ARG A 32 12.24 8.76 10.26
N LYS A 33 12.42 9.74 11.17
CA LYS A 33 11.95 11.11 10.92
C LYS A 33 12.58 11.56 9.62
N LYS A 34 11.91 11.30 8.50
CA LYS A 34 12.28 11.80 7.19
C LYS A 34 12.28 13.31 7.36
N ALA A 35 13.42 13.95 7.04
CA ALA A 35 13.41 15.39 6.83
C ALA A 35 12.23 15.67 5.92
N ASN A 36 11.41 16.64 6.32
CA ASN A 36 10.08 16.93 5.81
C ASN A 36 10.13 17.22 4.29
N ASP A 37 10.25 16.18 3.45
CA ASP A 37 10.31 16.18 1.98
C ASP A 37 8.93 16.51 1.38
N LYS A 38 8.11 17.21 2.17
CA LYS A 38 6.81 17.67 1.76
C LYS A 38 7.01 18.78 0.75
N THR A 39 6.56 18.55 -0.47
CA THR A 39 6.54 19.55 -1.52
C THR A 39 5.12 20.02 -1.73
N LEU A 40 4.95 21.22 -2.27
CA LEU A 40 3.64 21.74 -2.62
C LEU A 40 3.13 20.96 -3.84
N GLN A 41 2.02 20.25 -3.69
CA GLN A 41 1.48 19.33 -4.70
C GLN A 41 -0.05 19.39 -4.72
N GLN A 42 -0.64 19.10 -5.88
CA GLN A 42 -2.08 18.88 -6.02
C GLN A 42 -2.44 17.45 -5.64
N LEU A 43 -3.33 17.29 -4.65
CA LEU A 43 -3.76 15.97 -4.19
C LEU A 43 -4.49 15.18 -5.29
N ASN A 44 -5.25 15.89 -6.14
CA ASN A 44 -6.00 15.26 -7.22
C ASN A 44 -5.08 14.54 -8.21
N ASP A 45 -3.93 15.12 -8.56
CA ASP A 45 -2.95 14.51 -9.47
C ASP A 45 -2.46 13.15 -8.93
N ILE A 46 -2.24 13.06 -7.61
CA ILE A 46 -1.82 11.84 -6.92
C ILE A 46 -2.94 10.79 -6.97
N VAL A 47 -4.19 11.20 -6.71
CA VAL A 47 -5.34 10.28 -6.74
C VAL A 47 -5.59 9.78 -8.17
N GLU A 48 -5.56 10.67 -9.16
CA GLU A 48 -5.74 10.34 -10.57
C GLU A 48 -4.67 9.38 -11.08
N ALA A 49 -3.40 9.56 -10.67
CA ALA A 49 -2.31 8.66 -11.01
C ALA A 49 -2.52 7.24 -10.46
N LEU A 50 -3.11 7.10 -9.27
CA LEU A 50 -3.37 5.80 -8.64
C LEU A 50 -4.68 5.16 -9.09
N PHE A 51 -5.64 5.94 -9.58
CA PHE A 51 -6.98 5.45 -9.91
C PHE A 51 -6.99 4.26 -10.88
N PRO A 52 -6.19 4.23 -11.97
CA PRO A 52 -6.15 3.07 -12.88
C PRO A 52 -5.76 1.76 -12.18
N LEU A 53 -4.83 1.82 -11.21
CA LEU A 53 -4.41 0.65 -10.45
C LEU A 53 -5.52 0.16 -9.51
N ILE A 54 -6.16 1.08 -8.80
CA ILE A 54 -7.29 0.78 -7.90
C ILE A 54 -8.46 0.19 -8.70
N GLN A 55 -8.75 0.75 -9.86
CA GLN A 55 -9.82 0.27 -10.75
C GLN A 55 -9.52 -1.15 -11.26
N ALA A 56 -8.27 -1.44 -11.63
CA ALA A 56 -7.87 -2.79 -12.04
C ALA A 56 -8.11 -3.82 -10.93
N GLU A 57 -7.77 -3.50 -9.68
CA GLU A 57 -8.01 -4.39 -8.53
C GLU A 57 -9.51 -4.60 -8.25
N ALA A 58 -10.31 -3.53 -8.39
CA ALA A 58 -11.75 -3.64 -8.26
C ALA A 58 -12.34 -4.60 -9.30
N LEU A 59 -11.90 -4.50 -10.56
CA LEU A 59 -12.34 -5.40 -11.63
C LEU A 59 -11.98 -6.86 -11.37
N LEU A 60 -10.81 -7.14 -10.79
CA LEU A 60 -10.40 -8.49 -10.40
C LEU A 60 -11.28 -9.08 -9.29
N THR A 61 -11.92 -8.22 -8.50
CA THR A 61 -12.79 -8.60 -7.39
C THR A 61 -14.28 -8.44 -7.71
N ASP A 62 -14.64 -8.26 -8.99
CA ASP A 62 -15.99 -8.00 -9.50
C ASP A 62 -16.69 -6.82 -8.80
N LYS A 63 -15.90 -5.80 -8.47
CA LYS A 63 -16.32 -4.56 -7.81
C LYS A 63 -16.16 -3.38 -8.75
N TYR A 64 -16.90 -2.32 -8.45
CA TYR A 64 -16.84 -1.05 -9.16
C TYR A 64 -16.31 0.05 -8.25
N VAL A 65 -15.45 0.92 -8.79
CA VAL A 65 -14.95 2.12 -8.12
C VAL A 65 -15.27 3.32 -8.99
N SER A 66 -15.87 4.34 -8.38
CA SER A 66 -16.11 5.66 -8.98
C SER A 66 -15.07 6.64 -8.44
N LEU A 67 -14.56 7.52 -9.30
CA LEU A 67 -13.69 8.62 -8.90
C LEU A 67 -14.47 9.94 -8.99
N GLU A 68 -14.66 10.59 -7.85
CA GLU A 68 -15.36 11.86 -7.73
C GLU A 68 -14.42 12.85 -7.02
N LEU A 69 -13.83 13.76 -7.81
CA LEU A 69 -12.90 14.78 -7.32
C LEU A 69 -13.55 16.16 -7.43
N GLU A 70 -13.26 16.99 -6.43
CA GLU A 70 -13.56 18.42 -6.42
C GLU A 70 -12.26 19.22 -6.45
N GLU A 71 -12.33 20.54 -6.68
CA GLU A 71 -11.15 21.39 -6.58
C GLU A 71 -10.54 21.29 -5.18
N CYS A 72 -9.28 20.88 -5.13
CA CYS A 72 -8.49 20.79 -3.91
C CYS A 72 -7.37 21.84 -3.98
N PRO A 73 -7.14 22.62 -2.91
CA PRO A 73 -5.98 23.50 -2.87
C PRO A 73 -4.69 22.69 -2.81
N GLU A 74 -3.57 23.29 -3.24
CA GLU A 74 -2.26 22.65 -3.12
C GLU A 74 -1.89 22.41 -1.65
N LEU A 75 -1.31 21.25 -1.38
CA LEU A 75 -0.93 20.81 -0.04
C LEU A 75 0.56 20.47 -0.01
N TYR A 76 1.19 20.70 1.14
CA TYR A 76 2.54 20.19 1.39
C TYR A 76 2.47 18.71 1.74
N LEU A 77 2.81 17.85 0.78
CA LEU A 77 2.64 16.40 0.85
C LEU A 77 3.97 15.67 0.62
N ASP A 78 4.16 14.55 1.32
CA ASP A 78 5.14 13.53 0.89
C ASP A 78 4.40 12.58 -0.04
N GLU A 79 4.62 12.74 -1.34
CA GLU A 79 3.95 11.98 -2.39
C GLU A 79 3.96 10.47 -2.15
N LYS A 80 5.06 9.92 -1.64
CA LYS A 80 5.19 8.47 -1.40
C LYS A 80 4.31 8.00 -0.25
N GLU A 81 4.26 8.78 0.83
CA GLU A 81 3.40 8.44 1.98
C GLU A 81 1.92 8.57 1.62
N ILE A 82 1.55 9.61 0.87
CA ILE A 82 0.16 9.79 0.41
C ILE A 82 -0.24 8.71 -0.59
N HIS A 83 0.65 8.32 -1.51
CA HIS A 83 0.40 7.19 -2.40
C HIS A 83 0.07 5.92 -1.61
N GLN A 84 0.91 5.58 -0.63
CA GLN A 84 0.71 4.39 0.18
C GLN A 84 -0.59 4.47 1.01
N LEU A 85 -0.88 5.64 1.59
CA LEU A 85 -2.11 5.87 2.35
C LEU A 85 -3.35 5.64 1.48
N ILE A 86 -3.41 6.26 0.30
CA ILE A 86 -4.54 6.12 -0.63
C ILE A 86 -4.73 4.66 -1.04
N LEU A 87 -3.63 3.98 -1.43
CA LEU A 87 -3.68 2.57 -1.80
C LEU A 87 -4.18 1.70 -0.65
N ASN A 88 -3.67 1.90 0.57
CA ASN A 88 -4.11 1.13 1.73
C ASN A 88 -5.61 1.31 1.99
N LEU A 89 -6.11 2.55 1.93
CA LEU A 89 -7.54 2.82 2.14
C LEU A 89 -8.40 2.20 1.04
N ALA A 90 -8.03 2.38 -0.23
CA ALA A 90 -8.78 1.86 -1.37
C ALA A 90 -8.81 0.33 -1.38
N LEU A 91 -7.66 -0.32 -1.21
CA LEU A 91 -7.56 -1.78 -1.19
C LEU A 91 -8.29 -2.38 0.02
N ASN A 92 -8.21 -1.75 1.19
CA ASN A 92 -9.00 -2.16 2.35
C ASN A 92 -10.51 -2.05 2.09
N GLY A 93 -10.95 -0.98 1.43
CA GLY A 93 -12.35 -0.81 1.00
C GLY A 93 -12.80 -1.90 0.03
N LEU A 94 -11.92 -2.30 -0.90
CA LEU A 94 -12.17 -3.43 -1.80
C LEU A 94 -12.09 -4.79 -1.12
N MET A 95 -11.41 -4.93 0.02
CA MET A 95 -11.28 -6.22 0.69
C MET A 95 -12.51 -6.57 1.55
N VAL A 96 -13.19 -5.59 2.14
CA VAL A 96 -14.35 -5.85 3.01
C VAL A 96 -15.54 -6.36 2.16
N PRO A 97 -16.10 -7.56 2.44
CA PRO A 97 -17.36 -7.99 1.85
C PRO A 97 -18.51 -7.28 2.56
N PHE A 98 -19.34 -6.56 1.81
CA PHE A 98 -20.63 -6.03 2.26
C PHE A 98 -21.72 -7.08 2.06
#